data_AF-A0A2P6VLE0-F1
#
_entry.id   AF-A0A2P6VLE0-F1
#
_cell.length_a   1.000
_cell.length_b   1.000
_cell.length_c   1.000
_cell.angle_alpha   90.00
_cell.angle_beta   90.00
_cell.angle_gamma   90.00
#
_symmetry.space_group_name_H-M   'P 1'
#
loop_
_entity.id
_entity.type
_entity.pdbx_description
1 polymer ?
#
loop_
_entity_poly.entity_id
_entity_poly.type
_entity_poly.pdbx_seq_one_letter_code
_entity_poly.pdbx_strand_id
1 'polypeptide(L)'
;MGAIPASYAREPPREPRRLLGMKLHHVLTVSLLAAITVACWSGAGGLATPGRLTMPVCPPPAACTEAVAVTQPAGGCDRAAKYDLSHLTQAADQRVLGPVQAMEPWGGRLYTVDVSPKVPILDPTRHSFVHKNVFNLTAADLDGQHMDLVFFDAHVLEPQMHMYNLLVREGLITNDTVIALHDTHLHPTKSLKSAYEVPGGWVHQPVERVMVNTLHREGWDAWSLHTPHARMAGALPFRHGVTIMGRFAEMQT
;
A
#
# COMPACT_ATOMS: atom_id res chain seq x y z
N MET A 1 49.30 27.15 17.99
CA MET A 1 48.12 26.47 18.55
C MET A 1 47.00 27.50 18.62
N GLY A 2 46.05 27.45 17.68
CA GLY A 2 44.95 28.41 17.61
C GLY A 2 43.72 27.90 18.36
N ALA A 3 43.12 28.75 19.19
CA ALA A 3 41.92 28.44 19.96
C ALA A 3 40.66 28.45 19.07
N ILE A 4 39.76 27.50 19.29
CA ILE A 4 38.45 27.39 18.64
C ILE A 4 37.45 28.28 19.41
N PRO A 5 36.66 29.13 18.74
CA PRO A 5 35.70 30.01 19.42
C PRO A 5 34.46 29.27 19.94
N ALA A 6 34.00 29.71 21.12
CA ALA A 6 32.99 29.07 21.96
C ALA A 6 31.53 29.39 21.57
N SER A 7 31.13 29.15 20.32
CA SER A 7 29.76 29.42 19.86
C SER A 7 28.96 28.19 19.41
N TYR A 8 29.19 27.04 20.04
CA TYR A 8 28.34 25.85 19.90
C TYR A 8 27.67 25.50 21.24
N ALA A 9 26.77 26.36 21.70
CA ALA A 9 25.77 25.94 22.69
C ALA A 9 24.71 25.12 21.93
N ARG A 10 24.70 23.80 22.13
CA ARG A 10 23.66 22.93 21.59
C ARG A 10 22.33 23.30 22.25
N GLU A 11 21.33 23.71 21.47
CA GLU A 11 19.96 23.76 21.97
C GLU A 11 19.55 22.37 22.49
N PRO A 12 18.79 22.30 23.59
CA PRO A 12 18.25 21.03 24.07
C PRO A 12 17.34 20.41 22.99
N PRO A 13 17.35 19.08 22.84
CA PRO A 13 16.50 18.40 21.86
C PRO A 13 15.03 18.73 22.14
N ARG A 14 14.35 19.32 21.16
CA ARG A 14 12.90 19.53 21.22
C ARG A 14 12.21 18.18 21.08
N GLU A 15 11.17 17.96 21.89
CA GLU A 15 10.43 16.70 21.90
C GLU A 15 9.85 16.39 20.49
N PRO A 16 9.94 15.13 20.02
CA PRO A 16 9.27 14.73 18.79
C PRO A 16 7.77 14.94 18.94
N ARG A 17 7.15 15.64 17.97
CA ARG A 17 5.69 15.74 17.89
C ARG A 17 5.12 14.33 17.82
N ARG A 18 4.45 13.91 18.90
CA ARG A 18 3.71 12.65 18.98
C ARG A 18 2.67 12.62 17.85
N LEU A 19 2.73 11.60 16.98
CA LEU A 19 1.64 11.17 16.08
C LEU A 19 0.48 10.56 16.90
N LEU A 20 -0.01 11.27 17.91
CA LEU A 20 -1.11 10.83 18.77
C LEU A 20 -2.42 11.46 18.26
N GLY A 21 -3.18 10.67 17.51
CA GLY A 21 -4.61 10.91 17.26
C GLY A 21 -5.00 11.45 15.89
N MET A 22 -4.53 10.86 14.78
CA MET A 22 -5.21 11.07 13.49
C MET A 22 -6.63 10.51 13.58
N LYS A 23 -7.63 11.38 13.41
CA LYS A 23 -9.02 10.98 13.23
C LYS A 23 -9.24 10.81 11.73
N LEU A 24 -9.53 9.59 11.29
CA LEU A 24 -9.90 9.33 9.91
C LEU A 24 -11.37 9.71 9.71
N HIS A 25 -11.62 10.69 8.85
CA HIS A 25 -12.93 11.18 8.48
C HIS A 25 -13.36 10.68 7.09
N HIS A 26 -12.44 10.43 6.16
CA HIS A 26 -12.76 9.97 4.81
C HIS A 26 -11.78 8.88 4.36
N VAL A 27 -12.33 7.71 4.04
CA VAL A 27 -11.59 6.55 3.54
C VAL A 27 -12.11 6.19 2.16
N LEU A 28 -11.23 6.02 1.19
CA LEU A 28 -11.56 5.56 -0.15
C LEU A 28 -10.95 4.18 -0.39
N THR A 29 -11.76 3.24 -0.85
CA THR A 29 -11.29 1.93 -1.30
C THR A 29 -11.53 1.77 -2.79
N VAL A 30 -10.49 1.33 -3.50
CA VAL A 30 -10.52 1.09 -4.94
C VAL A 30 -10.24 -0.39 -5.19
N SER A 31 -11.33 -1.13 -5.40
CA SER A 31 -11.30 -2.52 -5.85
C SER A 31 -11.65 -2.55 -7.34
N LEU A 32 -10.87 -3.30 -8.11
CA LEU A 32 -11.17 -3.61 -9.52
C LEU A 32 -11.21 -5.12 -9.70
N LEU A 33 -11.90 -5.81 -8.79
CA LEU A 33 -12.05 -7.27 -8.83
C LEU A 33 -12.84 -7.75 -10.07
N ALA A 34 -13.66 -6.90 -10.70
CA ALA A 34 -14.51 -7.33 -11.82
C ALA A 34 -13.89 -7.21 -13.22
N ALA A 35 -12.80 -6.46 -13.42
CA ALA A 35 -12.26 -6.26 -14.76
C ALA A 35 -11.39 -7.43 -15.27
N ILE A 36 -10.76 -8.19 -14.36
CA ILE A 36 -9.83 -9.27 -14.75
C ILE A 36 -10.58 -10.54 -15.23
N THR A 37 -11.80 -10.77 -14.77
CA THR A 37 -12.59 -11.95 -15.15
C THR A 37 -13.16 -11.86 -16.57
N VAL A 38 -13.32 -10.65 -17.13
CA VAL A 38 -13.90 -10.46 -18.47
C VAL A 38 -12.84 -10.41 -19.59
N ALA A 39 -11.58 -10.09 -19.27
CA ALA A 39 -10.52 -9.95 -20.28
C ALA A 39 -9.85 -11.27 -20.71
N CYS A 40 -10.22 -12.43 -20.14
CA CYS A 40 -9.68 -13.75 -20.55
C CYS A 40 -10.55 -14.52 -21.56
N TRP A 41 -11.57 -13.89 -22.15
CA TRP A 41 -12.33 -14.49 -23.26
C TRP A 41 -12.46 -13.50 -24.43
N SER A 42 -11.44 -13.47 -25.29
CA SER A 42 -11.56 -12.91 -26.64
C SER A 42 -11.75 -14.06 -27.64
N GLY A 43 -13.00 -14.24 -28.06
CA GLY A 43 -13.31 -14.94 -29.30
C GLY A 43 -12.60 -14.24 -30.47
N ALA A 44 -12.17 -15.05 -31.43
CA ALA A 44 -11.32 -14.68 -32.55
C ALA A 44 -11.88 -13.51 -33.39
N GLY A 45 -11.01 -12.57 -33.74
CA GLY A 45 -11.29 -11.57 -34.77
C GLY A 45 -10.17 -10.55 -34.95
N GLY A 46 -9.40 -10.70 -36.04
CA GLY A 46 -8.75 -9.57 -36.75
C GLY A 46 -7.52 -8.95 -36.12
N LEU A 47 -6.34 -9.39 -36.57
CA LEU A 47 -5.04 -8.79 -36.30
C LEU A 47 -4.93 -7.35 -36.84
N ALA A 48 -4.67 -6.39 -35.94
CA ALA A 48 -3.84 -5.22 -36.21
C ALA A 48 -2.72 -5.21 -35.17
N THR A 49 -1.47 -5.22 -35.62
CA THR A 49 -0.27 -5.27 -34.78
C THR A 49 -0.06 -3.94 -34.04
N PRO A 50 -0.06 -3.90 -32.69
CA PRO A 50 0.41 -2.72 -31.98
C PRO A 50 1.94 -2.76 -31.83
N GLY A 51 2.56 -1.60 -32.01
CA GLY A 51 3.98 -1.37 -31.86
C GLY A 51 4.51 -1.82 -30.49
N ARG A 52 5.65 -2.50 -30.52
CA ARG A 52 6.38 -3.01 -29.36
C ARG A 52 6.95 -1.84 -28.56
N LEU A 53 6.27 -1.44 -27.49
CA LEU A 53 6.87 -0.61 -26.43
C LEU A 53 7.98 -1.43 -25.75
N THR A 54 9.23 -1.05 -26.01
CA THR A 54 10.39 -1.60 -25.32
C THR A 54 10.58 -0.78 -24.04
N MET A 55 10.39 -1.41 -22.89
CA MET A 55 10.78 -0.82 -21.61
C MET A 55 12.30 -0.90 -21.48
N PRO A 56 12.98 0.16 -21.01
CA PRO A 56 14.40 0.10 -20.73
C PRO A 56 14.66 -0.94 -19.63
N VAL A 57 15.50 -1.93 -19.95
CA VAL A 57 16.00 -2.92 -18.99
C VAL A 57 16.92 -2.17 -18.03
N CYS A 58 16.58 -2.18 -16.74
CA CYS A 58 17.46 -1.65 -15.70
C CYS A 58 18.74 -2.51 -15.68
N PRO A 59 19.95 -1.92 -15.78
CA PRO A 59 21.17 -2.71 -15.68
C PRO A 59 21.26 -3.36 -14.29
N PRO A 60 21.80 -4.58 -14.19
CA PRO A 60 22.00 -5.24 -12.91
C PRO A 60 22.93 -4.39 -12.03
N PRO A 61 22.67 -4.28 -10.71
CA PRO A 61 23.58 -3.59 -9.81
C PRO A 61 24.94 -4.29 -9.82
N ALA A 62 26.00 -3.49 -9.92
CA ALA A 62 27.38 -3.95 -9.83
C ALA A 62 27.58 -4.73 -8.52
N ALA A 63 28.21 -5.91 -8.62
CA ALA A 63 28.51 -6.77 -7.49
C ALA A 63 29.37 -6.01 -6.46
N CYS A 64 28.77 -5.64 -5.33
CA CYS A 64 29.51 -5.20 -4.16
C CYS A 64 29.96 -6.45 -3.39
N THR A 65 31.16 -6.94 -3.69
CA THR A 65 31.82 -8.00 -2.93
C THR A 65 32.68 -7.40 -1.82
N GLU A 66 32.08 -7.13 -0.65
CA GLU A 66 32.81 -7.10 0.62
C GLU A 66 31.90 -7.65 1.73
N ALA A 67 32.07 -8.93 2.06
CA ALA A 67 31.44 -9.54 3.22
C ALA A 67 32.27 -9.17 4.45
N VAL A 68 31.84 -8.14 5.19
CA VAL A 68 32.35 -7.89 6.54
C VAL A 68 31.66 -8.87 7.49
N ALA A 69 32.43 -9.80 8.04
CA ALA A 69 31.96 -10.72 9.07
C ALA A 69 31.62 -9.94 10.34
N VAL A 70 30.33 -9.71 10.59
CA VAL A 70 29.84 -9.19 11.86
C VAL A 70 29.75 -10.35 12.84
N THR A 71 30.65 -10.38 13.81
CA THR A 71 30.54 -11.25 14.99
C THR A 71 29.42 -10.72 15.89
N GLN A 72 28.32 -11.47 16.00
CA GLN A 72 27.27 -11.18 16.98
C GLN A 72 27.83 -11.43 18.39
N PRO A 73 27.76 -10.45 19.31
CA PRO A 73 28.02 -10.74 20.71
C PRO A 73 26.93 -11.65 21.26
N ALA A 74 27.33 -12.67 22.03
CA ALA A 74 26.45 -13.55 22.78
C ALA A 74 25.78 -12.76 23.92
N GLY A 75 24.79 -11.93 23.58
CA GLY A 75 23.93 -11.22 24.51
C GLY A 75 22.51 -11.76 24.37
N GLY A 76 22.05 -12.51 25.37
CA GLY A 76 20.67 -13.01 25.42
C GLY A 76 19.68 -11.85 25.38
N CYS A 77 18.88 -11.79 24.32
CA CYS A 77 17.77 -10.85 24.20
C CYS A 77 16.57 -11.36 25.00
N ASP A 78 16.69 -11.29 26.32
CA ASP A 78 15.62 -11.65 27.26
C ASP A 78 14.67 -10.46 27.46
N ARG A 79 14.05 -9.98 26.37
CA ARG A 79 12.91 -9.04 26.39
C ARG A 79 12.00 -9.27 25.19
N ALA A 80 11.42 -10.46 25.12
CA ALA A 80 10.17 -10.64 24.38
C ALA A 80 9.04 -9.96 25.17
N ALA A 81 8.89 -8.64 25.00
CA ALA A 81 7.59 -8.01 25.21
C ALA A 81 6.67 -8.59 24.14
N LYS A 82 6.07 -9.75 24.44
CA LYS A 82 5.05 -10.37 23.60
C LYS A 82 3.87 -9.40 23.62
N TYR A 83 3.51 -8.90 22.45
CA TYR A 83 2.23 -8.21 22.28
C TYR A 83 1.14 -9.13 22.82
N ASP A 84 0.34 -8.64 23.77
CA ASP A 84 -0.84 -9.36 24.22
C ASP A 84 -1.91 -9.26 23.13
N LEU A 85 -1.96 -10.27 22.27
CA LEU A 85 -2.94 -10.38 21.20
C LEU A 85 -4.25 -11.05 21.65
N SER A 86 -4.45 -11.28 22.96
CA SER A 86 -5.66 -11.95 23.47
C SER A 86 -6.95 -11.16 23.20
N HIS A 87 -6.83 -9.85 22.96
CA HIS A 87 -7.93 -8.99 22.56
C HIS A 87 -8.31 -9.13 21.08
N LEU A 88 -7.46 -9.75 20.24
CA LEU A 88 -7.78 -10.05 18.84
C LEU A 88 -8.46 -11.41 18.75
N THR A 89 -9.72 -11.49 19.18
CA THR A 89 -10.52 -12.70 19.04
C THR A 89 -11.13 -12.76 17.64
N GLN A 90 -10.68 -13.70 16.81
CA GLN A 90 -11.32 -14.05 15.54
C GLN A 90 -11.85 -15.48 15.67
N ALA A 91 -13.14 -15.69 15.46
CA ALA A 91 -13.69 -17.04 15.47
C ALA A 91 -13.07 -17.88 14.33
N ALA A 92 -12.90 -19.19 14.54
CA ALA A 92 -12.23 -20.06 13.56
C ALA A 92 -12.94 -20.12 12.20
N ASP A 93 -14.22 -19.78 12.16
CA ASP A 93 -15.09 -19.70 10.98
C ASP A 93 -15.29 -18.26 10.47
N GLN A 94 -14.80 -17.24 11.20
CA GLN A 94 -14.94 -15.85 10.81
C GLN A 94 -14.06 -15.56 9.60
N ARG A 95 -14.69 -15.55 8.43
CA ARG A 95 -14.10 -15.05 7.20
C ARG A 95 -14.01 -13.52 7.28
N VAL A 96 -12.82 -12.98 7.48
CA VAL A 96 -12.57 -11.55 7.28
C VAL A 96 -12.54 -11.32 5.78
N LEU A 97 -13.66 -10.86 5.25
CA LEU A 97 -13.85 -10.53 3.84
C LEU A 97 -14.25 -9.05 3.75
N GLY A 98 -13.48 -8.28 2.99
CA GLY A 98 -13.74 -6.86 2.74
C GLY A 98 -12.83 -5.91 3.54
N PRO A 99 -12.68 -4.66 3.05
CA PRO A 99 -11.85 -3.67 3.71
C PRO A 99 -12.49 -3.26 5.05
N VAL A 100 -11.77 -3.57 6.14
CA VAL A 100 -11.81 -2.92 7.47
C VAL A 100 -13.21 -2.77 8.11
N GLN A 101 -13.55 -3.70 9.01
CA GLN A 101 -14.75 -3.69 9.87
C GLN A 101 -14.73 -2.65 11.02
N ALA A 102 -13.86 -1.63 10.97
CA ALA A 102 -13.66 -0.69 12.06
C ALA A 102 -14.23 0.71 11.72
N MET A 103 -15.54 0.82 11.52
CA MET A 103 -16.21 2.13 11.38
C MET A 103 -16.93 2.60 12.66
N GLU A 104 -16.98 1.77 13.71
CA GLU A 104 -17.55 2.15 15.01
C GLU A 104 -16.43 2.56 15.98
N PRO A 105 -16.49 3.70 16.69
CA PRO A 105 -17.54 4.73 16.72
C PRO A 105 -17.19 5.98 15.88
N TRP A 106 -16.59 5.82 14.70
CA TRP A 106 -15.97 6.93 13.97
C TRP A 106 -16.99 7.55 12.99
N GLY A 107 -17.17 8.86 13.07
CA GLY A 107 -18.03 9.64 12.16
C GLY A 107 -17.44 9.84 10.76
N GLY A 108 -16.67 8.86 10.28
CA GLY A 108 -16.05 8.89 8.97
C GLY A 108 -16.96 8.37 7.86
N ARG A 109 -16.62 8.70 6.62
CA ARG A 109 -17.30 8.25 5.40
C ARG A 109 -16.36 7.36 4.59
N LEU A 110 -16.89 6.20 4.19
CA LEU A 110 -16.25 5.25 3.31
C LEU A 110 -16.78 5.44 1.89
N TYR A 111 -15.87 5.59 0.94
CA TYR A 111 -16.17 5.53 -0.48
C TYR A 111 -15.66 4.21 -1.05
N THR A 112 -16.47 3.55 -1.86
CA THR A 112 -16.00 2.45 -2.71
C THR A 112 -16.34 2.77 -4.15
N VAL A 113 -15.33 2.70 -5.03
CA VAL A 113 -15.52 2.86 -6.48
C VAL A 113 -15.23 1.52 -7.13
N ASP A 114 -16.24 0.93 -7.79
CA ASP A 114 -16.11 -0.32 -8.52
C ASP A 114 -17.10 -0.33 -9.70
N VAL A 115 -16.76 -1.07 -10.75
CA VAL A 115 -17.65 -1.30 -11.91
C VAL A 115 -18.64 -2.45 -11.67
N SER A 116 -18.40 -3.26 -10.64
CA SER A 116 -19.27 -4.34 -10.22
C SER A 116 -20.47 -3.80 -9.43
N PRO A 117 -21.71 -4.06 -9.85
CA PRO A 117 -22.89 -3.66 -9.07
C PRO A 117 -23.07 -4.49 -7.78
N LYS A 118 -22.18 -5.47 -7.51
CA LYS A 118 -22.33 -6.45 -6.43
C LYS A 118 -21.56 -6.08 -5.17
N VAL A 119 -20.99 -4.88 -5.09
CA VAL A 119 -20.28 -4.43 -3.88
C VAL A 119 -21.30 -4.26 -2.75
N PRO A 120 -21.15 -4.98 -1.61
CA PRO A 120 -22.07 -4.83 -0.50
C PRO A 120 -21.88 -3.47 0.18
N ILE A 121 -22.98 -2.78 0.43
CA ILE A 121 -22.98 -1.55 1.24
C ILE A 121 -22.88 -1.96 2.71
N LEU A 122 -21.70 -1.74 3.29
CA LEU A 122 -21.39 -2.06 4.69
C LEU A 122 -22.21 -1.24 5.70
N ASP A 123 -22.50 0.02 5.38
CA ASP A 123 -23.30 0.93 6.21
C ASP A 123 -24.02 1.95 5.30
N PRO A 124 -25.37 2.01 5.30
CA PRO A 124 -26.11 2.86 4.35
C PRO A 124 -25.96 4.38 4.61
N THR A 125 -25.48 4.77 5.80
CA THR A 125 -25.31 6.18 6.19
C THR A 125 -23.87 6.67 6.00
N ARG A 126 -22.90 5.75 6.06
CA ARG A 126 -21.47 6.08 6.02
C ARG A 126 -20.72 5.49 4.83
N HIS A 127 -21.26 4.49 4.15
CA HIS A 127 -20.63 3.92 2.97
C HIS A 127 -21.33 4.40 1.70
N SER A 128 -20.65 5.25 0.95
CA SER A 128 -21.05 5.69 -0.40
C SER A 128 -20.43 4.79 -1.46
N PHE A 129 -21.24 3.94 -2.06
CA PHE A 129 -20.83 3.13 -3.20
C PHE A 129 -21.04 3.91 -4.50
N VAL A 130 -19.96 4.12 -5.26
CA VAL A 130 -19.98 4.76 -6.57
C VAL A 130 -19.81 3.68 -7.63
N HIS A 131 -20.94 3.26 -8.21
CA HIS A 131 -20.97 2.28 -9.29
C HIS A 131 -20.58 2.94 -10.61
N LYS A 132 -19.27 3.08 -10.86
CA LYS A 132 -18.76 3.81 -12.02
C LYS A 132 -17.39 3.28 -12.45
N ASN A 133 -17.10 3.41 -13.74
CA ASN A 133 -15.73 3.26 -14.20
C ASN A 133 -14.89 4.43 -13.69
N VAL A 134 -13.71 4.15 -13.12
CA VAL A 134 -12.78 5.17 -12.60
C VAL A 134 -12.38 6.21 -13.65
N PHE A 135 -12.38 5.86 -14.94
CA PHE A 135 -12.11 6.81 -16.03
C PHE A 135 -13.20 7.87 -16.24
N ASN A 136 -14.41 7.62 -15.70
CA ASN A 136 -15.54 8.52 -15.77
C ASN A 136 -15.84 9.19 -14.41
N LEU A 137 -14.96 8.99 -13.43
CA LEU A 137 -15.12 9.54 -12.10
C LEU A 137 -14.78 11.04 -12.09
N THR A 138 -15.48 11.79 -11.24
CA THR A 138 -15.29 13.21 -10.99
C THR A 138 -15.19 13.44 -9.48
N ALA A 139 -14.64 14.58 -9.07
CA ALA A 139 -14.58 14.94 -7.65
C ALA A 139 -15.97 15.00 -6.99
N ALA A 140 -17.01 15.38 -7.74
CA ALA A 140 -18.39 15.44 -7.25
C ALA A 140 -18.95 14.05 -6.90
N ASP A 141 -18.49 12.98 -7.56
CA ASP A 141 -18.87 11.61 -7.19
C ASP A 141 -18.33 11.22 -5.79
N LEU A 142 -17.35 11.98 -5.27
CA LEU A 142 -16.72 11.81 -3.95
C LEU A 142 -16.99 13.01 -3.02
N ASP A 143 -18.09 13.73 -3.27
CA ASP A 143 -18.54 14.92 -2.52
C ASP A 143 -17.49 16.05 -2.42
N GLY A 144 -16.46 16.03 -3.27
CA GLY A 144 -15.33 16.97 -3.24
C GLY A 144 -14.54 16.97 -1.93
N GLN A 145 -14.65 15.92 -1.11
CA GLN A 145 -14.00 15.88 0.21
C GLN A 145 -12.55 15.42 0.11
N HIS A 146 -11.70 16.00 0.95
CA HIS A 146 -10.33 15.51 1.15
C HIS A 146 -10.33 14.09 1.72
N MET A 147 -9.39 13.26 1.26
CA MET A 147 -9.24 11.86 1.66
C MET A 147 -8.15 11.72 2.72
N ASP A 148 -8.48 11.16 3.88
CA ASP A 148 -7.49 10.85 4.90
C ASP A 148 -6.73 9.57 4.58
N LEU A 149 -7.42 8.59 3.97
CA LEU A 149 -6.85 7.31 3.56
C LEU A 149 -7.38 6.89 2.18
N VAL A 150 -6.47 6.50 1.29
CA VAL A 150 -6.81 5.87 0.01
C VAL A 150 -6.21 4.47 -0.03
N PHE A 151 -7.04 3.45 -0.21
CA PHE A 151 -6.64 2.05 -0.34
C PHE A 151 -6.77 1.57 -1.78
N PHE A 152 -5.65 1.13 -2.37
CA PHE A 152 -5.60 0.52 -3.69
C PHE A 152 -5.37 -0.99 -3.58
N ASP A 153 -6.29 -1.78 -4.12
CA ASP A 153 -6.12 -3.25 -4.28
C ASP A 153 -5.10 -3.62 -5.38
N ALA A 154 -4.37 -2.63 -5.91
CA ALA A 154 -3.15 -2.69 -6.75
C ALA A 154 -3.07 -3.69 -7.93
N HIS A 155 -4.16 -4.33 -8.36
CA HIS A 155 -4.17 -5.38 -9.38
C HIS A 155 -4.16 -4.88 -10.84
N VAL A 156 -4.49 -3.60 -11.07
CA VAL A 156 -4.57 -3.01 -12.42
C VAL A 156 -4.02 -1.58 -12.40
N LEU A 157 -2.78 -1.44 -12.89
CA LEU A 157 -2.02 -0.20 -12.75
C LEU A 157 -2.72 1.01 -13.38
N GLU A 158 -3.14 0.94 -14.64
CA GLU A 158 -3.61 2.11 -15.39
C GLU A 158 -4.89 2.73 -14.79
N PRO A 159 -5.98 1.99 -14.53
CA PRO A 159 -7.17 2.57 -13.89
C PRO A 159 -6.89 3.15 -12.50
N GLN A 160 -5.99 2.52 -11.73
CA GLN A 160 -5.65 2.98 -10.37
C GLN A 160 -4.77 4.23 -10.39
N MET A 161 -3.81 4.32 -11.32
CA MET A 161 -3.03 5.53 -11.52
C MET A 161 -3.86 6.67 -12.10
N HIS A 162 -4.85 6.38 -12.95
CA HIS A 162 -5.81 7.38 -13.41
C HIS A 162 -6.60 7.98 -12.24
N MET A 163 -7.12 7.11 -11.37
CA MET A 163 -7.81 7.52 -10.15
C MET A 163 -6.91 8.36 -9.22
N TYR A 164 -5.69 7.90 -8.95
CA TYR A 164 -4.72 8.68 -8.17
C TYR A 164 -4.49 10.08 -8.76
N ASN A 165 -4.25 10.18 -10.07
CA ASN A 165 -4.02 11.45 -10.74
C ASN A 165 -5.24 12.37 -10.70
N LEU A 166 -6.46 11.82 -10.83
CA LEU A 166 -7.71 12.57 -10.63
C LEU A 166 -7.74 13.16 -9.21
N LEU A 167 -7.56 12.33 -8.18
CA LEU A 167 -7.63 12.77 -6.80
C LEU A 167 -6.57 13.82 -6.45
N VAL A 168 -5.35 13.70 -6.98
CA VAL A 168 -4.30 14.70 -6.81
C VAL A 168 -4.66 16.01 -7.53
N ARG A 169 -5.10 15.93 -8.80
CA ARG A 169 -5.45 17.12 -9.61
C ARG A 169 -6.59 17.91 -8.98
N GLU A 170 -7.58 17.22 -8.44
CA GLU A 170 -8.76 17.84 -7.82
C GLU A 170 -8.51 18.23 -6.35
N GLY A 171 -7.31 17.99 -5.80
CA GLY A 171 -6.94 18.36 -4.43
C GLY A 171 -7.53 17.46 -3.33
N LEU A 172 -8.04 16.28 -3.69
CA LEU A 172 -8.61 15.31 -2.76
C LEU A 172 -7.53 14.46 -2.08
N ILE A 173 -6.36 14.29 -2.71
CA ILE A 173 -5.14 13.76 -2.07
C ILE A 173 -4.21 14.95 -1.77
N THR A 174 -3.76 15.06 -0.52
CA THR A 174 -2.78 16.06 -0.08
C THR A 174 -1.57 15.38 0.56
N ASN A 175 -0.65 16.17 1.10
CA ASN A 175 0.49 15.63 1.85
C ASN A 175 0.07 14.96 3.18
N ASP A 176 -1.13 15.26 3.69
CA ASP A 176 -1.66 14.66 4.92
C ASP A 176 -2.42 13.35 4.65
N THR A 177 -2.67 13.01 3.38
CA THR A 177 -3.33 11.76 3.00
C THR A 177 -2.38 10.59 3.21
N VAL A 178 -2.91 9.47 3.72
CA VAL A 178 -2.23 8.18 3.74
C VAL A 178 -2.66 7.36 2.52
N ILE A 179 -1.70 6.75 1.83
CA ILE A 179 -1.99 5.79 0.76
C ILE A 179 -1.63 4.39 1.24
N ALA A 180 -2.57 3.46 1.16
CA ALA A 180 -2.34 2.05 1.42
C ALA A 180 -2.47 1.26 0.11
N LEU A 181 -1.50 0.39 -0.16
CA LEU A 181 -1.50 -0.49 -1.32
C LEU A 181 -1.48 -1.92 -0.85
N HIS A 182 -2.35 -2.74 -1.44
CA HIS A 182 -2.16 -4.17 -1.42
C HIS A 182 -0.82 -4.50 -2.09
N ASP A 183 0.07 -5.16 -1.37
CA ASP A 183 1.43 -5.46 -1.84
C ASP A 183 1.89 -6.79 -1.26
N THR A 184 1.83 -7.80 -2.13
CA THR A 184 2.13 -9.20 -1.82
C THR A 184 3.61 -9.48 -1.60
N HIS A 185 4.51 -8.55 -1.98
CA HIS A 185 5.95 -8.80 -2.01
C HIS A 185 6.28 -10.09 -2.79
N LEU A 186 7.22 -10.90 -2.30
CA LEU A 186 7.52 -12.22 -2.83
C LEU A 186 6.60 -13.26 -2.20
N HIS A 187 5.93 -14.04 -3.05
CA HIS A 187 5.14 -15.20 -2.69
C HIS A 187 6.03 -16.47 -2.70
N PRO A 188 5.85 -17.43 -1.78
CA PRO A 188 6.70 -18.63 -1.70
C PRO A 188 6.48 -19.60 -2.86
N THR A 189 5.32 -19.51 -3.52
CA THR A 189 4.94 -20.38 -4.63
C THR A 189 4.40 -19.58 -5.81
N LYS A 190 4.45 -20.15 -7.01
CA LYS A 190 3.81 -19.55 -8.18
C LYS A 190 2.30 -19.75 -8.12
N SER A 191 1.55 -18.71 -7.79
CA SER A 191 0.08 -18.75 -7.70
C SER A 191 -0.65 -18.14 -8.91
N LEU A 192 0.04 -17.35 -9.74
CA LEU A 192 -0.53 -16.73 -10.94
C LEU A 192 0.32 -16.99 -12.19
N LYS A 193 -0.31 -16.94 -13.37
CA LYS A 193 0.38 -17.07 -14.66
C LYS A 193 1.36 -15.92 -14.91
N SER A 194 1.01 -14.72 -14.50
CA SER A 194 1.84 -13.50 -14.60
C SER A 194 3.01 -13.47 -13.61
N ALA A 195 3.04 -14.38 -12.63
CA ALA A 195 4.09 -14.42 -11.64
C ALA A 195 5.40 -14.95 -12.24
N TYR A 196 6.51 -14.37 -11.82
CA TYR A 196 7.87 -14.78 -12.20
C TYR A 196 8.77 -14.90 -10.97
N GLU A 197 9.76 -15.77 -11.06
CA GLU A 197 10.69 -16.07 -9.97
C GLU A 197 11.83 -15.05 -9.93
N VAL A 198 12.23 -14.70 -8.71
CA VAL A 198 13.42 -13.91 -8.39
C VAL A 198 14.12 -14.57 -7.18
N PRO A 199 15.37 -14.23 -6.86
CA PRO A 199 16.01 -14.74 -5.65
C PRO A 199 15.14 -14.48 -4.41
N GLY A 200 14.72 -15.55 -3.73
CA GLY A 200 13.90 -15.49 -2.52
C GLY A 200 12.39 -15.73 -2.72
N GLY A 201 11.88 -15.84 -3.95
CA GLY A 201 10.48 -16.21 -4.19
C GLY A 201 9.89 -15.73 -5.52
N TRP A 202 8.57 -15.62 -5.56
CA TRP A 202 7.80 -15.30 -6.75
C TRP A 202 7.17 -13.91 -6.65
N VAL A 203 7.41 -13.05 -7.63
CA VAL A 203 6.66 -11.80 -7.74
C VAL A 203 5.22 -12.18 -8.15
N HIS A 204 4.26 -12.10 -7.23
CA HIS A 204 2.88 -12.54 -7.45
C HIS A 204 2.15 -11.63 -8.43
N GLN A 205 2.14 -10.32 -8.14
CA GLN A 205 1.53 -9.29 -8.98
C GLN A 205 2.50 -8.13 -9.19
N PRO A 206 3.26 -8.12 -10.29
CA PRO A 206 4.29 -7.11 -10.54
C PRO A 206 3.75 -5.68 -10.54
N VAL A 207 2.48 -5.50 -10.91
CA VAL A 207 1.77 -4.22 -10.93
C VAL A 207 1.75 -3.52 -9.58
N GLU A 208 1.70 -4.26 -8.47
CA GLU A 208 1.69 -3.71 -7.12
C GLU A 208 3.00 -2.95 -6.84
N ARG A 209 4.13 -3.60 -7.15
CA ARG A 209 5.46 -2.99 -6.95
C ARG A 209 5.72 -1.85 -7.93
N VAL A 210 5.20 -1.93 -9.16
CA VAL A 210 5.27 -0.83 -10.12
C VAL A 210 4.53 0.40 -9.58
N MET A 211 3.35 0.21 -8.97
CA MET A 211 2.59 1.31 -8.37
C MET A 211 3.34 1.92 -7.17
N VAL A 212 3.84 1.09 -6.24
CA VAL A 212 4.66 1.56 -5.10
C VAL A 212 5.85 2.39 -5.57
N ASN A 213 6.63 1.89 -6.53
CA ASN A 213 7.79 2.60 -7.06
C ASN A 213 7.42 3.87 -7.82
N THR A 214 6.25 3.89 -8.47
CA THR A 214 5.74 5.09 -9.16
C THR A 214 5.40 6.16 -8.14
N LEU A 215 4.63 5.83 -7.11
CA LEU A 215 4.31 6.77 -6.04
C LEU A 215 5.57 7.22 -5.29
N HIS A 216 6.56 6.35 -5.10
CA HIS A 216 7.82 6.76 -4.48
C HIS A 216 8.54 7.86 -5.26
N ARG A 217 8.58 7.76 -6.60
CA ARG A 217 9.14 8.81 -7.46
C ARG A 217 8.35 10.11 -7.41
N GLU A 218 7.05 10.03 -7.13
CA GLU A 218 6.18 11.19 -6.88
C GLU A 218 6.36 11.79 -5.46
N GLY A 219 7.38 11.35 -4.71
CA GLY A 219 7.74 11.90 -3.40
C GLY A 219 7.01 11.26 -2.23
N TRP A 220 6.42 10.08 -2.41
CA TRP A 220 5.82 9.31 -1.32
C TRP A 220 6.86 8.40 -0.65
N ASP A 221 6.89 8.38 0.68
CA ASP A 221 7.73 7.46 1.43
C ASP A 221 6.95 6.21 1.82
N ALA A 222 7.58 5.05 1.67
CA ALA A 222 6.92 3.75 1.84
C ALA A 222 7.37 3.02 3.10
N TRP A 223 6.41 2.43 3.81
CA TRP A 223 6.62 1.47 4.88
C TRP A 223 5.80 0.22 4.60
N SER A 224 6.49 -0.92 4.44
CA SER A 224 5.85 -2.17 4.05
C SER A 224 5.71 -3.16 5.21
N LEU A 225 4.52 -3.72 5.34
CA LEU A 225 4.16 -4.76 6.30
C LEU A 225 3.97 -6.09 5.55
N HIS A 226 5.07 -6.81 5.38
CA HIS A 226 5.08 -8.13 4.73
C HIS A 226 5.37 -9.22 5.75
N THR A 227 4.78 -10.41 5.58
CA THR A 227 5.11 -11.58 6.40
C THR A 227 6.37 -12.24 5.84
N PRO A 228 7.49 -12.30 6.58
CA PRO A 228 8.69 -12.99 6.11
C PRO A 228 8.42 -14.49 5.92
N HIS A 229 8.98 -15.10 4.87
CA HIS A 229 8.79 -16.53 4.57
C HIS A 229 9.17 -17.44 5.74
N ALA A 230 10.25 -17.09 6.45
CA ALA A 230 10.72 -17.85 7.61
C ALA A 230 9.74 -17.87 8.80
N ARG A 231 8.71 -17.00 8.81
CA ARG A 231 7.68 -16.96 9.86
C ARG A 231 6.41 -17.71 9.49
N MET A 232 6.36 -18.30 8.30
CA MET A 232 5.19 -19.04 7.84
C MET A 232 5.20 -20.44 8.44
N ALA A 233 4.03 -20.89 8.90
CA ALA A 233 3.81 -22.21 9.46
C ALA A 233 2.41 -22.68 9.09
N GLY A 234 2.08 -23.95 9.34
CA GLY A 234 0.72 -24.46 9.10
C GLY A 234 -0.36 -23.64 9.81
N ALA A 235 -0.06 -23.14 11.02
CA ALA A 235 -0.97 -22.28 11.80
C ALA A 235 -0.99 -20.81 11.33
N LEU A 236 0.03 -20.36 10.59
CA LEU A 236 0.13 -19.00 10.04
C LEU A 236 0.55 -19.10 8.57
N PRO A 237 -0.39 -19.39 7.65
CA PRO A 237 -0.08 -19.51 6.23
C PRO A 237 0.37 -18.16 5.64
N PHE A 238 0.88 -18.20 4.41
CA PHE A 238 1.24 -16.97 3.67
C PHE A 238 0.08 -15.96 3.70
N ARG A 239 0.42 -14.71 4.05
CA ARG A 239 -0.49 -13.57 4.01
C ARG A 239 0.11 -12.53 3.10
N HIS A 240 -0.74 -11.98 2.24
CA HIS A 240 -0.40 -10.81 1.45
C HIS A 240 -0.09 -9.65 2.40
N GLY A 241 0.84 -8.79 1.99
CA GLY A 241 1.20 -7.63 2.77
C GLY A 241 0.42 -6.38 2.38
N VAL A 242 0.72 -5.32 3.09
CA VAL A 242 0.27 -3.96 2.77
C VAL A 242 1.48 -3.04 2.76
N THR A 243 1.56 -2.15 1.79
CA THR A 243 2.50 -1.04 1.80
C THR A 243 1.75 0.24 2.12
N ILE A 244 2.15 0.91 3.19
CA ILE A 244 1.61 2.20 3.62
C ILE A 244 2.56 3.28 3.13
N MET A 245 2.01 4.36 2.59
CA MET A 245 2.76 5.48 2.06
C MET A 245 2.24 6.80 2.60
N GLY A 246 3.16 7.73 2.88
CA GLY A 246 2.85 9.08 3.33
C GLY A 246 3.85 10.08 2.73
N ARG A 247 3.53 11.36 2.79
CA ARG A 247 4.50 12.43 2.53
C ARG A 247 4.89 13.08 3.84
N PHE A 248 6.18 13.22 4.09
CA PHE A 248 6.66 13.94 5.26
C PHE A 248 6.90 15.41 4.89
N ALA A 249 6.26 16.31 5.62
CA ALA A 249 6.67 17.71 5.60
C ALA A 249 8.05 17.82 6.24
N GLU A 250 8.95 18.61 5.65
CA GLU A 250 10.21 18.97 6.30
C GLU A 250 9.91 19.58 7.67
N MET A 251 10.64 19.13 8.70
CA MET A 251 10.57 19.76 10.01
C MET A 251 11.12 21.18 9.86
N GLN A 252 10.24 22.19 9.97
CA GLN A 252 10.69 23.56 10.11
C GLN A 252 11.52 23.66 11.39
N THR A 253 12.80 24.00 11.23
CA THR A 253 13.78 24.12 12.34
C THR A 253 13.71 25.49 12.99
#